data_AF-A0A958J543-F1
#
_entry.id   AF-A0A958J543-F1
#
_cell.length_a   1.000
_cell.length_b   1.000
_cell.length_c   1.000
_cell.angle_alpha   90.00
_cell.angle_beta   90.00
_cell.angle_gamma   90.00
#
_symmetry.space_group_name_H-M   'P 1'
#
loop_
_entity.id
_entity.type
_entity.pdbx_description
1 polymer ?
#
loop_
_entity_poly.entity_id
_entity_poly.type
_entity_poly.pdbx_seq_one_letter_code
_entity_poly.pdbx_strand_id
1 'polypeptide(L)'
;MPFHSKIQWIVCCILIMGETVFAQTPSASARGEVLSSMQAAYRAFQELQPLISSEQEFVKPDNQEEISALLDTLRTKFGNVLEVKSNFSTEPGFASTLHVLNDMLNDAYNRFNEGKKGYALWRMRTVSNYCVSCHTRFEVSQDFHPVPADISKLNAFEKGEFYLASRQFEKAKSAFLAAARDKKLAIYRIDSLRKWLIIYTRVDPDPSAAIGELQKLGRTLKLNSTEREEIGGWLASLRRWANESKAKIDPLRKAETLIVQGIGTLDPLSGDRSAVELLRASGILHALLEDKEDQYSKKRGHMLYLLGLAYSELPFFFGNELPEMFLEQSIREAPGSSDARKAFRLYQTIVTRGFTGSGGTQLPDDVKLNLSELRQVAYGTPSIHGQL
;
A
#
# COMPACT_ATOMS: atom_id res chain seq x y z
N MET A 1 56.04 29.73 51.71
CA MET A 1 55.49 30.70 50.75
C MET A 1 54.91 29.93 49.56
N PRO A 2 53.58 29.81 49.44
CA PRO A 2 52.95 29.13 48.30
C PRO A 2 52.43 30.13 47.27
N PHE A 3 52.68 29.87 45.99
CA PHE A 3 51.99 30.54 44.88
C PHE A 3 50.83 29.65 44.44
N HIS A 4 49.61 30.15 44.64
CA HIS A 4 48.37 29.58 44.10
C HIS A 4 48.11 30.16 42.70
N SER A 5 48.06 29.33 41.66
CA SER A 5 47.44 29.67 40.38
C SER A 5 46.06 29.02 40.29
N LYS A 6 45.00 29.82 40.41
CA LYS A 6 43.62 29.41 40.14
C LYS A 6 43.37 29.50 38.62
N ILE A 7 43.13 28.35 37.98
CA ILE A 7 42.58 28.27 36.62
C ILE A 7 41.06 28.20 36.76
N GLN A 8 40.38 29.25 36.31
CA GLN A 8 38.93 29.35 36.25
C GLN A 8 38.45 28.68 34.96
N TRP A 9 37.84 27.50 35.08
CA TRP A 9 37.09 26.87 34.00
C TRP A 9 35.70 27.53 33.92
N ILE A 10 35.45 28.30 32.87
CA ILE A 10 34.11 28.75 32.49
C ILE A 10 33.46 27.59 31.74
N VAL A 11 32.60 26.85 32.43
CA VAL A 11 31.69 25.88 31.82
C VAL A 11 30.48 26.66 31.30
N CYS A 12 30.43 26.89 30.00
CA CYS A 12 29.27 27.46 29.33
C CYS A 12 28.25 26.33 29.11
N CYS A 13 27.34 26.13 30.08
CA CYS A 13 26.17 25.27 29.91
C CYS A 13 25.18 25.95 28.96
N ILE A 14 25.26 25.65 27.67
CA ILE A 14 24.17 25.90 26.72
C ILE A 14 23.08 24.85 27.03
N LEU A 15 22.13 25.26 27.88
CA LEU A 15 20.84 24.58 28.03
C LEU A 15 20.05 24.76 26.73
N ILE A 16 20.20 23.82 25.80
CA ILE A 16 19.23 23.63 24.72
C ILE A 16 17.97 23.08 25.40
N MET A 17 17.02 23.95 25.73
CA MET A 17 15.67 23.54 26.05
C MET A 17 15.06 22.97 24.77
N GLY A 18 15.25 21.66 24.57
CA GLY A 18 14.52 20.91 23.57
C GLY A 18 13.05 20.91 23.98
N GLU A 19 12.24 21.74 23.32
CA GLU A 19 10.79 21.61 23.38
C GLU A 19 10.45 20.20 22.88
N THR A 20 10.14 19.31 23.81
CA THR A 20 9.51 18.03 23.50
C THR A 20 8.16 18.35 22.89
N VAL A 21 8.08 18.35 21.56
CA VAL A 21 6.82 18.44 20.82
C VAL A 21 6.02 17.17 21.13
N PHE A 22 5.20 17.23 22.17
CA PHE A 22 4.23 16.18 22.45
C PHE A 22 3.22 16.17 21.29
N ALA A 23 3.18 15.07 20.56
CA ALA A 23 2.18 14.86 19.51
C ALA A 23 0.78 14.97 20.13
N GLN A 24 0.06 16.05 19.82
CA GLN A 24 -1.29 16.27 20.32
C GLN A 24 -2.20 15.16 19.79
N THR A 25 -2.89 14.46 20.68
CA THR A 25 -3.96 13.54 20.30
C THR A 25 -4.99 14.32 19.46
N PRO A 26 -5.41 13.82 18.29
CA PRO A 26 -6.32 14.55 17.42
C PRO A 26 -7.59 14.84 18.18
N SER A 27 -8.13 16.04 17.96
CA SER A 27 -9.38 16.45 18.60
C SER A 27 -10.49 15.46 18.22
N ALA A 28 -11.43 15.23 19.14
CA ALA A 28 -12.61 14.41 18.86
C ALA A 28 -13.36 14.88 17.58
N SER A 29 -13.28 16.17 17.28
CA SER A 29 -13.80 16.79 16.06
C SER A 29 -13.14 16.23 14.79
N ALA A 30 -11.81 16.18 14.74
CA ALA A 30 -11.08 15.68 13.56
C ALA A 30 -11.40 14.21 13.28
N ARG A 31 -11.52 13.39 14.34
CA ARG A 31 -11.92 11.97 14.19
C ARG A 31 -13.35 11.83 13.67
N GLY A 32 -14.27 12.66 14.16
CA GLY A 32 -15.65 12.68 13.69
C GLY A 32 -15.78 13.07 12.21
N GLU A 33 -14.96 14.02 11.75
CA GLU A 33 -14.94 14.49 10.38
C GLU A 33 -14.40 13.44 9.39
N VAL A 34 -13.29 12.77 9.74
CA VAL A 34 -12.75 11.66 8.94
C VAL A 34 -13.77 10.52 8.85
N LEU A 35 -14.40 10.16 9.97
CA LEU A 35 -15.42 9.10 10.00
C LEU A 35 -16.61 9.44 9.10
N SER A 36 -17.15 10.65 9.22
CA SER A 36 -18.27 11.12 8.39
C SER A 36 -17.92 11.13 6.91
N SER A 37 -16.73 11.61 6.56
CA SER A 37 -16.25 11.65 5.17
C SER A 37 -16.07 10.24 4.60
N MET A 38 -15.48 9.32 5.36
CA MET A 38 -15.32 7.92 4.94
C MET A 38 -16.66 7.19 4.82
N GLN A 39 -17.63 7.46 5.69
CA GLN A 39 -18.99 6.90 5.58
C GLN A 39 -19.70 7.39 4.32
N ALA A 40 -19.57 8.67 4.00
CA ALA A 40 -20.14 9.24 2.77
C ALA A 40 -19.45 8.68 1.52
N ALA A 41 -18.12 8.59 1.51
CA ALA A 41 -17.36 7.97 0.43
C ALA A 41 -17.75 6.49 0.25
N TYR A 42 -17.92 5.75 1.35
CA TYR A 42 -18.36 4.36 1.32
C TYR A 42 -19.75 4.20 0.69
N ARG A 43 -20.73 5.03 1.06
CA ARG A 43 -22.08 5.00 0.44
C ARG A 43 -22.03 5.30 -1.05
N ALA A 44 -21.28 6.33 -1.45
CA ALA A 44 -21.12 6.66 -2.86
C ALA A 44 -20.45 5.52 -3.65
N PHE A 45 -19.42 4.90 -3.08
CA PHE A 45 -18.76 3.74 -3.70
C PHE A 45 -19.71 2.55 -3.82
N GLN A 46 -20.53 2.31 -2.80
CA GLN A 46 -21.54 1.25 -2.77
C GLN A 46 -22.60 1.43 -3.87
N GLU A 47 -23.14 2.63 -4.02
CA GLU A 47 -24.12 2.97 -5.06
C GLU A 47 -23.51 2.92 -6.46
N LEU A 48 -22.24 3.31 -6.59
CA LEU A 48 -21.52 3.30 -7.86
C LEU A 48 -21.14 1.89 -8.34
N GLN A 49 -20.98 0.91 -7.45
CA GLN A 49 -20.56 -0.46 -7.79
C GLN A 49 -21.35 -1.15 -8.91
N PRO A 50 -22.70 -1.24 -8.86
CA PRO A 50 -23.47 -1.82 -9.95
C PRO A 50 -23.27 -1.09 -11.30
N LEU A 51 -22.92 0.19 -11.27
CA LEU A 51 -22.66 0.99 -12.47
C LEU A 51 -21.26 0.74 -13.03
N ILE A 52 -20.22 0.61 -12.18
CA ILE A 52 -18.84 0.37 -12.63
C ILE A 52 -18.51 -1.10 -12.93
N SER A 53 -19.36 -2.04 -12.51
CA SER A 53 -19.25 -3.45 -12.89
C SER A 53 -19.70 -3.69 -14.34
N SER A 54 -20.67 -2.93 -14.83
CA SER A 54 -21.18 -3.02 -16.21
C SER A 54 -20.77 -1.82 -17.05
N GLU A 55 -19.94 -2.03 -18.07
CA GLU A 55 -19.59 -0.96 -19.01
C GLU A 55 -20.84 -0.36 -19.67
N GLN A 56 -21.81 -1.20 -20.01
CA GLN A 56 -23.08 -0.77 -20.59
C GLN A 56 -23.85 0.19 -19.66
N GLU A 57 -23.91 -0.11 -18.36
CA GLU A 57 -24.56 0.77 -17.38
C GLU A 57 -23.75 2.06 -17.18
N PHE A 58 -22.42 1.97 -17.11
CA PHE A 58 -21.57 3.12 -16.90
C PHE A 58 -21.64 4.15 -18.04
N VAL A 59 -21.78 3.68 -19.29
CA VAL A 59 -21.82 4.57 -20.47
C VAL A 59 -23.22 5.08 -20.79
N LYS A 60 -24.27 4.48 -20.21
CA LYS A 60 -25.67 4.82 -20.49
C LYS A 60 -25.96 6.30 -20.18
N PRO A 61 -26.60 7.05 -21.10
CA PRO A 61 -26.94 8.46 -20.86
C PRO A 61 -27.84 8.67 -19.63
N ASP A 62 -28.79 7.77 -19.39
CA ASP A 62 -29.72 7.82 -18.25
C ASP A 62 -29.00 7.83 -16.89
N ASN A 63 -27.80 7.24 -16.81
CA ASN A 63 -27.02 7.14 -15.58
C ASN A 63 -25.99 8.29 -15.45
N GLN A 64 -25.92 9.23 -16.40
CA GLN A 64 -24.88 10.28 -16.44
C GLN A 64 -24.88 11.16 -15.19
N GLU A 65 -26.05 11.66 -14.79
CA GLU A 65 -26.18 12.57 -13.65
C GLU A 65 -25.83 11.86 -12.34
N GLU A 66 -26.34 10.65 -12.15
CA GLU A 66 -26.06 9.81 -10.99
C GLU A 66 -24.57 9.48 -10.87
N ILE A 67 -23.94 8.96 -11.93
CA ILE A 67 -22.51 8.63 -11.92
C ILE A 67 -21.66 9.87 -11.63
N SER A 68 -21.98 11.00 -12.27
CA SER A 68 -21.24 12.25 -12.04
C SER A 68 -21.34 12.70 -10.58
N ALA A 69 -22.53 12.66 -9.98
CA ALA A 69 -22.74 13.01 -8.57
C ALA A 69 -22.03 12.05 -7.60
N LEU A 70 -22.01 10.75 -7.89
CA LEU A 70 -21.30 9.75 -7.09
C LEU A 70 -19.78 9.94 -7.17
N LEU A 71 -19.24 10.20 -8.36
CA LEU A 71 -17.82 10.52 -8.56
C LEU A 71 -17.43 11.83 -7.86
N ASP A 72 -18.29 12.85 -7.93
CA ASP A 72 -18.10 14.12 -7.24
C ASP A 72 -18.09 13.94 -5.71
N THR A 73 -18.99 13.11 -5.20
CA THR A 73 -19.02 12.75 -3.77
C THR A 73 -17.73 12.05 -3.38
N LEU A 74 -17.28 11.04 -4.14
CA LEU A 74 -16.03 10.33 -3.84
C LEU A 74 -14.84 11.29 -3.79
N ARG A 75 -14.60 12.08 -4.85
CA ARG A 75 -13.45 13.01 -4.89
C ARG A 75 -13.50 14.02 -3.74
N THR A 76 -14.68 14.58 -3.46
CA THR A 76 -14.83 15.60 -2.41
C THR A 76 -14.58 15.00 -1.03
N LYS A 77 -15.13 13.81 -0.74
CA LYS A 77 -14.97 13.19 0.58
C LYS A 77 -13.56 12.69 0.84
N PHE A 78 -12.87 12.14 -0.16
CA PHE A 78 -11.46 11.81 -0.01
C PHE A 78 -10.58 13.07 0.10
N GLY A 79 -10.90 14.13 -0.65
CA GLY A 79 -10.28 15.45 -0.51
C GLY A 79 -10.40 16.02 0.91
N ASN A 80 -11.59 15.96 1.51
CA ASN A 80 -11.78 16.39 2.90
C ASN A 80 -10.89 15.60 3.87
N VAL A 81 -10.77 14.28 3.72
CA VAL A 81 -9.90 13.49 4.60
C VAL A 81 -8.43 13.90 4.47
N LEU A 82 -8.00 14.33 3.29
CA LEU A 82 -6.64 14.81 3.08
C LEU A 82 -6.38 16.14 3.82
N GLU A 83 -7.40 17.00 3.94
CA GLU A 83 -7.31 18.30 4.61
C GLU A 83 -7.40 18.19 6.14
N VAL A 84 -8.03 17.15 6.68
CA VAL A 84 -8.16 16.97 8.13
C VAL A 84 -6.80 16.64 8.75
N LYS A 85 -6.26 17.59 9.52
CA LYS A 85 -5.12 17.36 10.40
C LYS A 85 -5.49 16.30 11.45
N SER A 86 -5.04 15.08 11.23
CA SER A 86 -5.26 13.95 12.11
C SER A 86 -3.96 13.17 12.29
N ASN A 87 -3.90 12.26 13.26
CA ASN A 87 -2.75 11.36 13.38
C ASN A 87 -2.54 10.51 12.11
N PHE A 88 -3.61 10.25 11.35
CA PHE A 88 -3.52 9.49 10.11
C PHE A 88 -2.72 10.23 9.03
N SER A 89 -2.75 11.57 9.00
CA SER A 89 -2.01 12.33 7.98
C SER A 89 -0.49 12.29 8.18
N THR A 90 0.00 11.90 9.36
CA THR A 90 1.43 11.69 9.63
C THR A 90 1.86 10.23 9.48
N GLU A 91 0.90 9.33 9.23
CA GLU A 91 1.20 7.92 8.98
C GLU A 91 1.89 7.77 7.63
N PRO A 92 3.00 7.03 7.59
CA PRO A 92 3.80 6.90 6.39
C PRO A 92 3.01 6.22 5.29
N GLY A 93 2.98 6.87 4.13
CA GLY A 93 2.26 6.38 2.97
C GLY A 93 0.75 6.54 3.05
N PHE A 94 0.13 6.88 4.19
CA PHE A 94 -1.31 7.18 4.24
C PHE A 94 -1.62 8.43 3.42
N ALA A 95 -0.97 9.55 3.75
CA ALA A 95 -1.15 10.81 3.04
C ALA A 95 -0.85 10.68 1.55
N SER A 96 0.26 10.01 1.19
CA SER A 96 0.61 9.76 -0.19
C SER A 96 -0.42 8.87 -0.91
N THR A 97 -0.90 7.78 -0.28
CA THR A 97 -1.89 6.88 -0.89
C THR A 97 -3.21 7.62 -1.11
N LEU A 98 -3.58 8.47 -0.14
CA LEU A 98 -4.76 9.31 -0.22
C LEU A 98 -4.63 10.38 -1.31
N HIS A 99 -3.45 10.95 -1.49
CA HIS A 99 -3.18 11.90 -2.57
C HIS A 99 -3.34 11.25 -3.94
N VAL A 100 -2.70 10.10 -4.17
CA VAL A 100 -2.83 9.34 -5.43
C VAL A 100 -4.28 8.94 -5.69
N LEU A 101 -4.99 8.46 -4.66
CA LEU A 101 -6.41 8.14 -4.76
C LEU A 101 -7.24 9.37 -5.14
N ASN A 102 -6.99 10.51 -4.51
CA ASN A 102 -7.70 11.76 -4.80
C ASN A 102 -7.44 12.24 -6.24
N ASP A 103 -6.20 12.16 -6.71
CA ASP A 103 -5.83 12.51 -8.09
C ASP A 103 -6.52 11.59 -9.10
N MET A 104 -6.57 10.28 -8.81
CA MET A 104 -7.28 9.32 -9.64
C MET A 104 -8.79 9.59 -9.69
N LEU A 105 -9.41 9.96 -8.57
CA LEU A 105 -10.82 10.31 -8.52
C LEU A 105 -11.11 11.62 -9.27
N ASN A 106 -10.22 12.61 -9.15
CA ASN A 106 -10.31 13.86 -9.92
C ASN A 106 -10.19 13.61 -11.43
N ASP A 107 -9.21 12.81 -11.86
CA ASP A 107 -9.06 12.43 -13.28
C ASP A 107 -10.27 11.62 -13.75
N ALA A 108 -10.75 10.64 -12.99
CA ALA A 108 -11.93 9.86 -13.35
C ALA A 108 -13.18 10.75 -13.52
N TYR A 109 -13.43 11.68 -12.59
CA TYR A 109 -14.53 12.64 -12.66
C TYR A 109 -14.43 13.56 -13.89
N ASN A 110 -13.27 14.18 -14.10
CA ASN A 110 -13.06 15.09 -15.23
C ASN A 110 -13.22 14.37 -16.57
N ARG A 111 -12.64 13.17 -16.71
CA ARG A 111 -12.71 12.37 -17.94
C ARG A 111 -14.10 11.85 -18.20
N PHE A 112 -14.86 11.49 -17.16
CA PHE A 112 -16.26 11.12 -17.31
C PHE A 112 -17.09 12.26 -17.89
N ASN A 113 -16.90 13.48 -17.37
CA ASN A 113 -17.59 14.69 -17.83
C ASN A 113 -17.13 15.17 -19.22
N GLU A 114 -15.90 14.85 -19.63
CA GLU A 114 -15.40 15.05 -21.01
C GLU A 114 -15.96 14.00 -22.01
N GLY A 115 -16.80 13.06 -21.57
CA GLY A 115 -17.32 11.96 -22.39
C GLY A 115 -16.35 10.80 -22.59
N LYS A 116 -15.17 10.82 -21.96
CA LYS A 116 -14.16 9.74 -21.99
C LYS A 116 -14.49 8.62 -20.99
N LYS A 117 -15.72 8.11 -21.07
CA LYS A 117 -16.30 7.20 -20.06
C LYS A 117 -15.56 5.88 -19.90
N GLY A 118 -15.07 5.27 -20.99
CA GLY A 118 -14.31 4.01 -20.91
C GLY A 118 -13.02 4.14 -20.10
N TYR A 119 -12.31 5.27 -20.23
CA TYR A 119 -11.13 5.55 -19.42
C TYR A 119 -11.49 5.83 -17.95
N ALA A 120 -12.54 6.63 -17.70
CA ALA A 120 -13.03 6.86 -16.34
C ALA A 120 -13.45 5.55 -15.65
N LEU A 121 -14.10 4.64 -16.38
CA LEU A 121 -14.45 3.31 -15.88
C LEU A 121 -13.22 2.50 -15.48
N TRP A 122 -12.20 2.47 -16.33
CA TRP A 122 -10.93 1.78 -16.02
C TRP A 122 -10.26 2.37 -14.76
N ARG A 123 -10.22 3.69 -14.63
CA ARG A 123 -9.74 4.36 -13.41
C ARG A 123 -10.54 3.96 -12.18
N MET A 124 -11.87 3.98 -12.25
CA MET A 124 -12.73 3.61 -11.12
C MET A 124 -12.60 2.16 -10.70
N ARG A 125 -12.42 1.24 -11.65
CA ARG A 125 -12.12 -0.17 -11.33
C ARG A 125 -10.77 -0.34 -10.63
N THR A 126 -9.85 0.60 -10.82
CA THR A 126 -8.53 0.57 -10.16
C THR A 126 -8.59 1.17 -8.75
N VAL A 127 -9.52 2.08 -8.48
CA VAL A 127 -9.69 2.73 -7.15
C VAL A 127 -9.85 1.71 -6.01
N SER A 128 -10.52 0.57 -6.24
CA SER A 128 -10.68 -0.46 -5.20
C SER A 128 -9.33 -0.97 -4.66
N ASN A 129 -8.31 -1.11 -5.52
CA ASN A 129 -6.98 -1.58 -5.13
C ASN A 129 -6.29 -0.63 -4.14
N TYR A 130 -6.58 0.68 -4.22
CA TYR A 130 -6.08 1.67 -3.26
C TYR A 130 -6.82 1.59 -1.92
N CYS A 131 -8.12 1.33 -1.95
CA CYS A 131 -8.88 1.02 -0.74
C CYS A 131 -8.27 -0.21 -0.04
N VAL A 132 -7.97 -1.29 -0.78
CA VAL A 132 -7.29 -2.49 -0.22
C VAL A 132 -5.94 -2.13 0.39
N SER A 133 -5.14 -1.31 -0.31
CA SER A 133 -3.81 -0.91 0.14
C SER A 133 -3.85 -0.23 1.50
N CYS A 134 -4.81 0.66 1.74
CA CYS A 134 -5.02 1.27 3.06
C CYS A 134 -5.68 0.30 4.04
N HIS A 135 -6.73 -0.41 3.63
CA HIS A 135 -7.59 -1.18 4.54
C HIS A 135 -6.98 -2.49 5.03
N THR A 136 -5.93 -2.97 4.39
CA THR A 136 -5.17 -4.15 4.82
C THR A 136 -3.89 -3.82 5.60
N ARG A 137 -3.67 -2.53 5.91
CA ARG A 137 -2.55 -2.07 6.75
C ARG A 137 -2.93 -2.01 8.23
N PHE A 138 -4.06 -1.38 8.53
CA PHE A 138 -4.40 -0.98 9.88
C PHE A 138 -5.26 -2.01 10.61
N GLU A 139 -4.91 -2.30 11.87
CA GLU A 139 -5.81 -2.94 12.82
C GLU A 139 -6.91 -1.97 13.24
N VAL A 140 -7.97 -1.89 12.44
CA VAL A 140 -9.14 -1.09 12.79
C VAL A 140 -10.23 -2.06 13.21
N SER A 141 -10.62 -1.98 14.48
CA SER A 141 -11.56 -2.92 15.13
C SER A 141 -12.98 -2.90 14.57
N GLN A 142 -13.25 -2.15 13.51
CA GLN A 142 -14.58 -2.00 12.93
C GLN A 142 -14.57 -2.39 11.47
N ASP A 143 -15.32 -3.45 11.17
CA ASP A 143 -16.00 -3.60 9.90
C ASP A 143 -16.80 -2.31 9.66
N PHE A 144 -16.72 -1.75 8.46
CA PHE A 144 -17.75 -0.82 8.02
C PHE A 144 -19.03 -1.64 7.82
N HIS A 145 -19.74 -1.90 8.91
CA HIS A 145 -21.11 -2.37 8.87
C HIS A 145 -22.05 -1.16 8.76
N PRO A 146 -22.32 -0.67 7.54
CA PRO A 146 -23.64 -0.06 7.38
C PRO A 146 -24.31 -0.35 6.03
N VAL A 147 -25.65 -0.44 6.12
CA VAL A 147 -26.67 -0.47 5.06
C VAL A 147 -26.50 -1.58 4.00
N PRO A 148 -27.48 -2.49 3.84
CA PRO A 148 -27.45 -3.49 2.78
C PRO A 148 -27.25 -2.83 1.40
N ALA A 149 -26.12 -3.14 0.77
CA ALA A 149 -25.89 -2.81 -0.63
C ALA A 149 -26.64 -3.81 -1.50
N ASP A 150 -27.40 -3.34 -2.49
CA ASP A 150 -27.85 -4.22 -3.56
C ASP A 150 -26.68 -4.53 -4.52
N ILE A 151 -25.83 -5.44 -4.08
CA ILE A 151 -24.75 -6.02 -4.89
C ILE A 151 -25.20 -7.31 -5.56
N SER A 152 -26.51 -7.57 -5.69
CA SER A 152 -27.03 -8.81 -6.26
C SER A 152 -26.53 -9.05 -7.68
N LYS A 153 -26.39 -7.96 -8.45
CA LYS A 153 -25.91 -7.94 -9.85
C LYS A 153 -24.41 -8.21 -9.98
N LEU A 154 -23.63 -8.05 -8.92
CA LEU A 154 -22.19 -8.29 -8.95
C LEU A 154 -21.88 -9.79 -9.03
N ASN A 155 -20.88 -10.14 -9.84
CA ASN A 155 -20.31 -11.48 -9.86
C ASN A 155 -19.46 -11.74 -8.59
N ALA A 156 -19.01 -12.98 -8.39
CA ALA A 156 -18.30 -13.36 -7.17
C ALA A 156 -16.97 -12.60 -6.97
N PHE A 157 -16.26 -12.26 -8.05
CA PHE A 157 -15.02 -11.50 -7.98
C PHE A 157 -15.29 -10.05 -7.56
N GLU A 158 -16.26 -9.40 -8.19
CA GLU A 158 -16.69 -8.03 -7.88
C GLU A 158 -17.22 -7.90 -6.44
N LYS A 159 -17.96 -8.91 -5.95
CA LYS A 159 -18.36 -8.99 -4.54
C LYS A 159 -17.14 -9.06 -3.63
N GLY A 160 -16.13 -9.85 -3.99
CA GLY A 160 -14.87 -9.94 -3.26
C GLY A 160 -14.18 -8.57 -3.17
N GLU A 161 -14.05 -7.85 -4.28
CA GLU A 161 -13.51 -6.48 -4.32
C GLU A 161 -14.25 -5.54 -3.39
N PHE A 162 -15.58 -5.53 -3.49
CA PHE A 162 -16.42 -4.68 -2.67
C PHE A 162 -16.26 -4.99 -1.18
N TYR A 163 -16.30 -6.27 -0.81
CA TYR A 163 -16.15 -6.70 0.58
C TYR A 163 -14.75 -6.39 1.12
N LEU A 164 -13.70 -6.58 0.32
CA LEU A 164 -12.34 -6.25 0.74
C LEU A 164 -12.14 -4.74 0.91
N ALA A 165 -12.62 -3.94 -0.04
CA ALA A 165 -12.58 -2.47 0.04
C ALA A 165 -13.41 -1.94 1.22
N SER A 166 -14.43 -2.66 1.67
CA SER A 166 -15.28 -2.30 2.82
C SER A 166 -14.90 -2.97 4.14
N ARG A 167 -13.76 -3.66 4.18
CA ARG A 167 -13.24 -4.39 5.36
C ARG A 167 -14.13 -5.55 5.85
N GLN A 168 -15.05 -6.04 5.02
CA GLN A 168 -15.84 -7.23 5.31
C GLN A 168 -15.06 -8.50 4.95
N PHE A 169 -13.93 -8.73 5.64
CA PHE A 169 -12.89 -9.67 5.21
C PHE A 169 -13.38 -11.13 5.11
N GLU A 170 -14.25 -11.61 6.01
CA GLU A 170 -14.83 -12.95 5.92
C GLU A 170 -15.68 -13.15 4.67
N LYS A 171 -16.49 -12.13 4.33
CA LYS A 171 -17.30 -12.14 3.11
C LYS A 171 -16.41 -12.05 1.87
N ALA A 172 -15.35 -11.26 1.92
CA ALA A 172 -14.36 -11.17 0.86
C ALA A 172 -13.67 -12.52 0.63
N LYS A 173 -13.20 -13.20 1.69
CA LYS A 173 -12.60 -14.54 1.61
C LYS A 173 -13.53 -15.51 0.88
N SER A 174 -14.80 -15.54 1.30
CA SER A 174 -15.82 -16.41 0.72
C SER A 174 -16.10 -16.10 -0.75
N ALA A 175 -16.24 -14.81 -1.10
CA ALA A 175 -16.52 -14.36 -2.45
C ALA A 175 -15.36 -14.63 -3.42
N PHE A 176 -14.12 -14.38 -3.01
CA PHE A 176 -12.94 -14.69 -3.84
C PHE A 176 -12.75 -16.19 -4.06
N LEU A 177 -13.01 -17.04 -3.05
CA LEU A 177 -13.00 -18.49 -3.24
C LEU A 177 -14.09 -18.96 -4.20
N ALA A 178 -15.29 -18.34 -4.14
CA ALA A 178 -16.35 -18.61 -5.10
C ALA A 178 -15.95 -18.20 -6.52
N ALA A 179 -15.34 -17.01 -6.69
CA ALA A 179 -14.83 -16.53 -7.97
C ALA A 179 -13.76 -17.47 -8.55
N ALA A 180 -12.81 -17.91 -7.73
CA ALA A 180 -11.75 -18.82 -8.16
C ALA A 180 -12.29 -20.18 -8.65
N ARG A 181 -13.42 -20.64 -8.09
CA ARG A 181 -14.08 -21.91 -8.45
C ARG A 181 -14.99 -21.78 -9.68
N ASP A 182 -15.48 -20.59 -10.00
CA ASP A 182 -16.37 -20.38 -11.15
C ASP A 182 -15.60 -20.46 -12.47
N LYS A 183 -16.03 -21.37 -13.35
CA LYS A 183 -15.43 -21.53 -14.69
C LYS A 183 -15.64 -20.28 -15.56
N LYS A 184 -16.74 -19.55 -15.38
CA LYS A 184 -17.02 -18.31 -16.12
C LYS A 184 -16.09 -17.17 -15.71
N LEU A 185 -15.55 -17.23 -14.49
CA LEU A 185 -14.62 -16.25 -13.94
C LEU A 185 -13.17 -16.76 -13.93
N ALA A 186 -12.84 -17.75 -14.77
CA ALA A 186 -11.50 -18.33 -14.83
C ALA A 186 -10.40 -17.29 -15.06
N ILE A 187 -10.68 -16.22 -15.81
CA ILE A 187 -9.74 -15.12 -16.05
C ILE A 187 -9.38 -14.36 -14.77
N TYR A 188 -10.28 -14.30 -13.78
CA TYR A 188 -10.06 -13.63 -12.50
C TYR A 188 -9.55 -14.57 -11.41
N ARG A 189 -9.32 -15.85 -11.71
CA ARG A 189 -9.05 -16.87 -10.69
C ARG A 189 -7.84 -16.52 -9.85
N ILE A 190 -6.70 -16.24 -10.48
CA ILE A 190 -5.46 -15.94 -9.78
C ILE A 190 -5.57 -14.62 -9.02
N ASP A 191 -6.12 -13.58 -9.63
CA ASP A 191 -6.31 -12.29 -8.95
C ASP A 191 -7.23 -12.42 -7.72
N SER A 192 -8.27 -13.25 -7.81
CA SER A 192 -9.12 -13.60 -6.65
C SER A 192 -8.29 -14.26 -5.56
N LEU A 193 -7.44 -15.22 -5.90
CA LEU A 193 -6.61 -15.93 -4.92
C LEU A 193 -5.49 -15.05 -4.34
N ARG A 194 -4.92 -14.12 -5.11
CA ARG A 194 -3.97 -13.12 -4.61
C ARG A 194 -4.61 -12.25 -3.54
N LYS A 195 -5.81 -11.72 -3.81
CA LYS A 195 -6.54 -10.87 -2.84
C LYS A 195 -7.02 -11.65 -1.63
N TRP A 196 -7.44 -12.89 -1.82
CA TRP A 196 -7.70 -13.83 -0.73
C TRP A 196 -6.44 -14.08 0.13
N LEU A 197 -5.26 -14.21 -0.50
CA LEU A 197 -4.00 -14.43 0.21
C LEU A 197 -3.56 -13.19 1.01
N ILE A 198 -3.83 -11.98 0.54
CA ILE A 198 -3.61 -10.74 1.31
C ILE A 198 -4.32 -10.83 2.67
N ILE A 199 -5.57 -11.30 2.68
CA ILE A 199 -6.36 -11.41 3.93
C ILE A 199 -5.67 -12.37 4.90
N TYR A 200 -5.30 -13.58 4.44
CA TYR A 200 -4.65 -14.61 5.26
C TYR A 200 -3.21 -14.31 5.69
N THR A 201 -2.58 -13.29 5.12
CA THR A 201 -1.18 -12.94 5.42
C THR A 201 -1.05 -11.64 6.20
N ARG A 202 -1.99 -10.70 6.01
CA ARG A 202 -1.91 -9.35 6.58
C ARG A 202 -3.02 -9.00 7.56
N VAL A 203 -4.23 -9.54 7.36
CA VAL A 203 -5.41 -9.12 8.12
C VAL A 203 -5.77 -10.13 9.20
N ASP A 204 -5.89 -11.40 8.81
CA ASP A 204 -6.27 -12.50 9.69
C ASP A 204 -5.28 -13.65 9.48
N PRO A 205 -4.09 -13.57 10.11
CA PRO A 205 -2.98 -14.50 9.83
C PRO A 205 -3.27 -15.94 10.27
N ASP A 206 -3.66 -16.79 9.32
CA ASP A 206 -3.86 -18.24 9.54
C ASP A 206 -3.28 -19.07 8.38
N PRO A 207 -1.99 -19.44 8.43
CA PRO A 207 -1.38 -20.24 7.37
C PRO A 207 -1.98 -21.64 7.26
N SER A 208 -2.52 -22.21 8.34
CA SER A 208 -3.05 -23.57 8.33
C SER A 208 -4.37 -23.65 7.58
N ALA A 209 -5.29 -22.71 7.86
CA ALA A 209 -6.53 -22.58 7.10
C ALA A 209 -6.25 -22.28 5.62
N ALA A 210 -5.30 -21.39 5.34
CA ALA A 210 -4.92 -21.07 3.97
C ALA A 210 -4.39 -22.30 3.19
N ILE A 211 -3.54 -23.12 3.82
CA ILE A 211 -3.04 -24.37 3.23
C ILE A 211 -4.21 -25.31 2.90
N GLY A 212 -5.15 -25.50 3.83
CA GLY A 212 -6.29 -26.38 3.66
C GLY A 212 -7.15 -26.00 2.44
N GLU A 213 -7.48 -24.70 2.30
CA GLU A 213 -8.26 -24.20 1.17
C GLU A 213 -7.52 -24.31 -0.17
N LEU A 214 -6.25 -23.93 -0.24
CA LEU A 214 -5.46 -24.04 -1.48
C LEU A 214 -5.26 -25.50 -1.91
N GLN A 215 -5.05 -26.42 -0.96
CA GLN A 215 -4.97 -27.85 -1.26
C GLN A 215 -6.30 -28.39 -1.79
N LYS A 216 -7.42 -27.97 -1.21
CA LYS A 216 -8.75 -28.34 -1.69
C LYS A 216 -8.96 -27.83 -3.11
N LEU A 217 -8.67 -26.57 -3.39
CA LEU A 217 -8.75 -25.98 -4.73
C LEU A 217 -7.90 -26.74 -5.75
N GLY A 218 -6.66 -27.05 -5.42
CA GLY A 218 -5.74 -27.78 -6.30
C GLY A 218 -6.18 -29.21 -6.63
N ARG A 219 -7.02 -29.83 -5.79
CA ARG A 219 -7.62 -31.15 -6.06
C ARG A 219 -8.90 -31.06 -6.90
N THR A 220 -9.68 -30.00 -6.71
CA THR A 220 -11.01 -29.87 -7.32
C THR A 220 -11.00 -29.14 -8.66
N LEU A 221 -10.03 -28.26 -8.89
CA LEU A 221 -9.96 -27.42 -10.09
C LEU A 221 -8.91 -27.95 -11.07
N LYS A 222 -9.23 -27.87 -12.37
CA LYS A 222 -8.25 -28.08 -13.44
C LYS A 222 -7.47 -26.78 -13.64
N LEU A 223 -6.40 -26.64 -12.86
CA LEU A 223 -5.48 -25.51 -12.92
C LEU A 223 -4.52 -25.66 -14.11
N ASN A 224 -4.22 -24.54 -14.80
CA ASN A 224 -3.19 -24.51 -15.84
C ASN A 224 -1.76 -24.60 -15.22
N SER A 225 -0.71 -24.62 -16.05
CA SER A 225 0.67 -24.73 -15.54
C SER A 225 1.06 -23.55 -14.65
N THR A 226 0.79 -22.32 -15.10
CA THR A 226 1.10 -21.08 -14.37
C THR A 226 0.36 -21.02 -13.04
N GLU A 227 -0.94 -21.34 -13.03
CA GLU A 227 -1.75 -21.36 -11.81
C GLU A 227 -1.24 -22.37 -10.78
N ARG A 228 -0.85 -23.58 -11.24
CA ARG A 228 -0.30 -24.62 -10.36
C ARG A 228 1.04 -24.22 -9.77
N GLU A 229 1.88 -23.58 -10.58
CA GLU A 229 3.19 -23.10 -10.16
C GLU A 229 3.08 -22.02 -9.09
N GLU A 230 2.24 -21.00 -9.32
CA GLU A 230 2.03 -19.89 -8.40
C GLU A 230 1.42 -20.37 -7.07
N ILE A 231 0.33 -21.14 -7.12
CA ILE A 231 -0.30 -21.73 -5.92
C ILE A 231 0.66 -22.70 -5.22
N GLY A 232 1.47 -23.45 -5.96
CA GLY A 232 2.50 -24.35 -5.43
C GLY A 232 3.56 -23.59 -4.63
N GLY A 233 4.03 -22.45 -5.14
CA GLY A 233 4.93 -21.54 -4.45
C GLY A 233 4.33 -21.04 -3.13
N TRP A 234 3.10 -20.52 -3.18
CA TRP A 234 2.40 -20.06 -1.97
C TRP A 234 2.21 -21.17 -0.94
N LEU A 235 1.81 -22.37 -1.35
CA LEU A 235 1.69 -23.53 -0.45
C LEU A 235 3.02 -23.88 0.22
N ALA A 236 4.13 -23.80 -0.49
CA ALA A 236 5.46 -24.03 0.08
C ALA A 236 5.79 -22.96 1.14
N SER A 237 5.56 -21.68 0.84
CA SER A 237 5.78 -20.58 1.79
C SER A 237 4.87 -20.66 3.02
N LEU A 238 3.56 -20.91 2.83
CA LEU A 238 2.60 -21.07 3.92
C LEU A 238 2.98 -22.25 4.83
N ARG A 239 3.48 -23.36 4.28
CA ARG A 239 3.97 -24.49 5.08
C ARG A 239 5.23 -24.15 5.86
N ARG A 240 6.16 -23.39 5.28
CA ARG A 240 7.33 -22.89 6.03
C ARG A 240 6.89 -22.01 7.19
N TRP A 241 5.94 -21.11 6.95
CA TRP A 241 5.37 -20.25 7.99
C TRP A 241 4.65 -21.06 9.08
N ALA A 242 3.79 -22.00 8.73
CA ALA A 242 3.07 -22.84 9.70
C ALA A 242 4.01 -23.64 10.63
N ASN A 243 5.21 -23.99 10.14
CA ASN A 243 6.24 -24.73 10.89
C ASN A 243 7.35 -23.85 11.45
N GLU A 244 7.19 -22.53 11.40
CA GLU A 244 8.19 -21.59 11.86
C GLU A 244 8.37 -21.64 13.38
N SER A 245 9.61 -21.41 13.85
CA SER A 245 9.90 -21.33 15.28
C SER A 245 9.09 -20.23 15.95
N LYS A 246 8.51 -20.55 17.12
CA LYS A 246 7.81 -19.59 17.99
C LYS A 246 8.76 -18.75 18.85
N ALA A 247 10.07 -18.85 18.63
CA ALA A 247 11.05 -18.02 19.33
C ALA A 247 10.75 -16.53 19.10
N LYS A 248 10.88 -15.73 20.17
CA LYS A 248 10.71 -14.29 20.07
C LYS A 248 11.91 -13.71 19.31
N ILE A 249 11.64 -13.16 18.13
CA ILE A 249 12.61 -12.45 17.29
C ILE A 249 12.20 -10.97 17.26
N ASP A 250 13.17 -10.06 17.23
CA ASP A 250 12.91 -8.65 16.96
C ASP A 250 12.06 -8.50 15.67
N PRO A 251 10.88 -7.85 15.72
CA PRO A 251 9.97 -7.79 14.57
C PRO A 251 10.60 -7.14 13.33
N LEU A 252 11.43 -6.10 13.50
CA LEU A 252 12.11 -5.48 12.36
C LEU A 252 13.09 -6.46 11.71
N ARG A 253 13.92 -7.13 12.51
CA ARG A 253 14.83 -8.17 12.01
C ARG A 253 14.08 -9.31 11.35
N LYS A 254 12.89 -9.65 11.86
CA LYS A 254 12.01 -10.65 11.27
C LYS A 254 11.54 -10.22 9.89
N ALA A 255 11.07 -8.99 9.73
CA ALA A 255 10.64 -8.44 8.44
C ALA A 255 11.79 -8.41 7.42
N GLU A 256 12.99 -7.95 7.82
CA GLU A 256 14.19 -7.98 6.96
C GLU A 256 14.49 -9.40 6.46
N THR A 257 14.44 -10.39 7.36
CA THR A 257 14.71 -11.79 7.02
C THR A 257 13.68 -12.31 6.03
N LEU A 258 12.40 -11.99 6.23
CA LEU A 258 11.33 -12.37 5.30
C LEU A 258 11.51 -11.70 3.93
N ILE A 259 11.94 -10.43 3.86
CA ILE A 259 12.21 -9.76 2.58
C ILE A 259 13.38 -10.43 1.85
N VAL A 260 14.48 -10.70 2.55
CA VAL A 260 15.64 -11.41 1.96
C VAL A 260 15.23 -12.80 1.48
N GLN A 261 14.44 -13.53 2.27
CA GLN A 261 13.89 -14.82 1.84
C GLN A 261 13.02 -14.67 0.60
N GLY A 262 12.13 -13.68 0.59
CA GLY A 262 11.20 -13.46 -0.51
C GLY A 262 11.90 -13.12 -1.83
N ILE A 263 12.90 -12.24 -1.77
CA ILE A 263 13.68 -11.82 -2.95
C ILE A 263 14.64 -12.92 -3.39
N GLY A 264 15.33 -13.58 -2.46
CA GLY A 264 16.34 -14.59 -2.76
C GLY A 264 15.79 -15.84 -3.46
N THR A 265 14.47 -16.03 -3.43
CA THR A 265 13.76 -17.14 -4.10
C THR A 265 13.05 -16.72 -5.38
N LEU A 266 13.18 -15.46 -5.81
CA LEU A 266 12.71 -15.01 -7.11
C LEU A 266 13.62 -15.60 -8.19
N ASP A 267 13.18 -16.70 -8.79
CA ASP A 267 13.69 -17.11 -10.09
C ASP A 267 12.98 -16.26 -11.16
N PRO A 268 13.71 -15.47 -11.97
CA PRO A 268 13.15 -14.58 -12.99
C PRO A 268 12.17 -15.25 -13.97
N LEU A 269 12.24 -16.59 -14.08
CA LEU A 269 11.41 -17.38 -14.98
C LEU A 269 10.17 -18.00 -14.31
N SER A 270 10.08 -17.96 -12.98
CA SER A 270 9.18 -18.86 -12.23
C SER A 270 8.06 -18.19 -11.43
N GLY A 271 7.82 -16.89 -11.66
CA GLY A 271 6.73 -16.12 -11.06
C GLY A 271 6.88 -15.86 -9.55
N ASP A 272 5.91 -15.13 -8.98
CA ASP A 272 5.89 -14.65 -7.57
C ASP A 272 5.66 -15.78 -6.55
N ARG A 273 6.58 -16.76 -6.50
CA ARG A 273 6.54 -17.90 -5.57
C ARG A 273 6.66 -17.49 -4.10
N SER A 274 7.01 -16.24 -3.83
CA SER A 274 7.43 -15.77 -2.50
C SER A 274 6.66 -14.56 -2.00
N ALA A 275 5.47 -14.33 -2.59
CA ALA A 275 4.56 -13.29 -2.17
C ALA A 275 4.19 -13.39 -0.69
N VAL A 276 4.08 -14.61 -0.14
CA VAL A 276 3.71 -14.83 1.27
C VAL A 276 4.73 -14.19 2.22
N GLU A 277 6.03 -14.39 2.00
CA GLU A 277 7.07 -13.78 2.82
C GLU A 277 7.01 -12.25 2.76
N LEU A 278 6.87 -11.69 1.56
CA LEU A 278 6.83 -10.24 1.33
C LEU A 278 5.56 -9.61 1.92
N LEU A 279 4.40 -10.25 1.77
CA LEU A 279 3.14 -9.80 2.37
C LEU A 279 3.25 -9.77 3.90
N ARG A 280 3.78 -10.84 4.51
CA ARG A 280 4.02 -10.90 5.95
C ARG A 280 4.99 -9.80 6.42
N ALA A 281 6.11 -9.62 5.71
CA ALA A 281 7.08 -8.59 6.04
C ALA A 281 6.45 -7.20 5.98
N SER A 282 5.67 -6.91 4.94
CA SER A 282 4.96 -5.63 4.81
C SER A 282 3.97 -5.42 5.94
N GLY A 283 3.22 -6.45 6.36
CA GLY A 283 2.32 -6.37 7.51
C GLY A 283 3.05 -6.01 8.80
N ILE A 284 4.18 -6.67 9.09
CA ILE A 284 5.01 -6.38 10.26
C ILE A 284 5.53 -4.93 10.22
N LEU A 285 6.04 -4.47 9.07
CA LEU A 285 6.59 -3.13 8.94
C LEU A 285 5.52 -2.04 9.11
N HIS A 286 4.31 -2.24 8.61
CA HIS A 286 3.20 -1.31 8.86
C HIS A 286 2.86 -1.24 10.35
N ALA A 287 2.72 -2.38 11.02
CA ALA A 287 2.47 -2.42 12.47
C ALA A 287 3.57 -1.69 13.26
N LEU A 288 4.84 -1.84 12.88
CA LEU A 288 5.96 -1.13 13.51
C LEU A 288 5.97 0.39 13.24
N LEU A 289 5.41 0.83 12.12
CA LEU A 289 5.31 2.26 11.79
C LEU A 289 4.13 2.93 12.51
N GLU A 290 3.12 2.16 12.90
CA GLU A 290 2.02 2.57 13.76
C GLU A 290 2.44 2.60 15.24
N ASP A 291 3.35 1.70 15.63
CA ASP A 291 3.93 1.68 16.96
C ASP A 291 4.79 2.93 17.22
N LYS A 292 4.45 3.65 18.29
CA LYS A 292 5.12 4.89 18.70
C LYS A 292 6.29 4.63 19.65
N GLU A 293 6.69 3.38 19.86
CA GLU A 293 7.88 3.06 20.64
C GLU A 293 9.14 3.78 20.11
N ASP A 294 9.86 4.45 21.01
CA ASP A 294 11.04 5.25 20.70
C ASP A 294 12.16 4.48 19.98
N GLN A 295 12.23 3.16 20.16
CA GLN A 295 13.27 2.34 19.54
C GLN A 295 13.10 2.19 18.01
N TYR A 296 11.88 2.33 17.49
CA TYR A 296 11.59 2.22 16.06
C TYR A 296 11.51 3.57 15.36
N SER A 297 11.20 4.66 16.08
CA SER A 297 11.14 6.01 15.51
C SER A 297 12.45 6.40 14.80
N LYS A 298 13.60 6.03 15.37
CA LYS A 298 14.94 6.25 14.78
C LYS A 298 15.24 5.37 13.57
N LYS A 299 14.48 4.29 13.36
CA LYS A 299 14.63 3.34 12.24
C LYS A 299 13.56 3.52 11.17
N ARG A 300 12.75 4.58 11.27
CA ARG A 300 11.62 4.82 10.36
C ARG A 300 12.03 4.85 8.89
N GLY A 301 13.07 5.63 8.54
CA GLY A 301 13.61 5.65 7.18
C GLY A 301 14.03 4.27 6.65
N HIS A 302 14.58 3.40 7.51
CA HIS A 302 14.94 2.03 7.16
C HIS A 302 13.69 1.16 6.89
N MET A 303 12.67 1.25 7.74
CA MET A 303 11.41 0.52 7.55
C MET A 303 10.69 0.93 6.26
N LEU A 304 10.72 2.22 5.92
CA LEU A 304 10.18 2.74 4.66
C LEU A 304 10.94 2.21 3.44
N TYR A 305 12.27 2.14 3.52
CA TYR A 305 13.07 1.50 2.48
C TYR A 305 12.68 0.02 2.29
N LEU A 306 12.53 -0.73 3.39
CA LEU A 306 12.12 -2.13 3.36
C LEU A 306 10.70 -2.32 2.80
N LEU A 307 9.76 -1.42 3.11
CA LEU A 307 8.42 -1.43 2.51
C LEU A 307 8.48 -1.16 1.01
N GLY A 308 9.25 -0.17 0.59
CA GLY A 308 9.44 0.13 -0.83
C GLY A 308 10.03 -1.05 -1.60
N LEU A 309 11.01 -1.72 -1.01
CA LEU A 309 11.59 -2.95 -1.54
C LEU A 309 10.58 -4.09 -1.60
N ALA A 310 9.83 -4.35 -0.52
CA ALA A 310 8.84 -5.42 -0.49
C ALA A 310 7.72 -5.19 -1.52
N TYR A 311 7.20 -3.97 -1.65
CA TYR A 311 6.15 -3.66 -2.61
C TYR A 311 6.65 -3.70 -4.06
N SER A 312 7.93 -3.41 -4.32
CA SER A 312 8.49 -3.49 -5.68
C SER A 312 8.45 -4.92 -6.25
N GLU A 313 8.34 -5.91 -5.37
CA GLU A 313 8.27 -7.34 -5.66
C GLU A 313 6.85 -7.90 -5.47
N LEU A 314 5.84 -7.04 -5.33
CA LEU A 314 4.42 -7.41 -5.21
C LEU A 314 3.50 -6.68 -6.23
N PRO A 315 3.90 -6.53 -7.51
CA PRO A 315 3.16 -5.71 -8.48
C PRO A 315 1.74 -6.26 -8.80
N PHE A 316 1.50 -7.55 -8.57
CA PHE A 316 0.16 -8.15 -8.80
C PHE A 316 -0.77 -8.08 -7.59
N PHE A 317 -0.28 -7.62 -6.43
CA PHE A 317 -1.07 -7.55 -5.20
C PHE A 317 -1.57 -6.13 -4.89
N PHE A 318 -0.83 -5.11 -5.33
CA PHE A 318 -1.11 -3.71 -5.01
C PHE A 318 -0.90 -2.79 -6.23
N GLY A 319 -1.21 -1.51 -6.07
CA GLY A 319 -0.89 -0.49 -7.07
C GLY A 319 0.63 -0.35 -7.28
N ASN A 320 1.03 -0.03 -8.51
CA ASN A 320 2.44 0.08 -8.93
C ASN A 320 3.18 1.25 -8.28
N GLU A 321 2.44 2.19 -7.69
CA GLU A 321 2.92 3.46 -7.14
C GLU A 321 3.44 3.30 -5.70
N LEU A 322 3.00 2.26 -4.98
CA LEU A 322 3.39 2.04 -3.58
C LEU A 322 4.91 1.98 -3.36
N PRO A 323 5.70 1.25 -4.16
CA PRO A 323 7.15 1.20 -3.98
C PRO A 323 7.77 2.60 -4.04
N GLU A 324 7.43 3.37 -5.06
CA GLU A 324 7.95 4.72 -5.29
C GLU A 324 7.64 5.63 -4.11
N MET A 325 6.40 5.60 -3.62
CA MET A 325 5.97 6.41 -2.48
C MET A 325 6.76 6.13 -1.21
N PHE A 326 6.95 4.85 -0.86
CA PHE A 326 7.71 4.50 0.36
C PHE A 326 9.21 4.79 0.21
N LEU A 327 9.78 4.62 -0.98
CA LEU A 327 11.19 4.92 -1.24
C LEU A 327 11.45 6.43 -1.19
N GLU A 328 10.56 7.24 -1.79
CA GLU A 328 10.63 8.69 -1.69
C GLU A 328 10.54 9.16 -0.23
N GLN A 329 9.57 8.65 0.53
CA GLN A 329 9.44 8.96 1.95
C GLN A 329 10.71 8.57 2.74
N SER A 330 11.29 7.39 2.45
CA SER A 330 12.55 6.95 3.06
C SER A 330 13.71 7.92 2.79
N ILE A 331 13.83 8.42 1.56
CA ILE A 331 14.85 9.40 1.16
C ILE A 331 14.68 10.69 1.95
N ARG A 332 13.45 11.20 2.05
CA ARG A 332 13.12 12.47 2.71
C ARG A 332 13.25 12.40 4.22
N GLU A 333 12.89 11.27 4.84
CA GLU A 333 12.94 11.12 6.30
C GLU A 333 14.34 10.77 6.83
N ALA A 334 15.25 10.25 6.00
CA ALA A 334 16.60 9.89 6.41
C ALA A 334 17.68 10.46 5.47
N PRO A 335 17.71 11.79 5.24
CA PRO A 335 18.60 12.42 4.26
C PRO A 335 20.07 12.10 4.53
N GLY A 336 20.83 11.84 3.46
CA GLY A 336 22.25 11.49 3.55
C GLY A 336 22.57 10.14 4.21
N SER A 337 21.58 9.35 4.64
CA SER A 337 21.79 8.05 5.29
C SER A 337 22.14 6.94 4.28
N SER A 338 22.58 5.78 4.78
CA SER A 338 22.79 4.61 3.93
C SER A 338 21.50 4.09 3.29
N ASP A 339 20.37 4.21 4.01
CA ASP A 339 19.06 3.77 3.55
C ASP A 339 18.49 4.72 2.50
N ALA A 340 18.60 6.04 2.67
CA ALA A 340 18.20 7.00 1.64
C ALA A 340 18.96 6.78 0.32
N ARG A 341 20.27 6.46 0.38
CA ARG A 341 21.05 6.12 -0.82
C ARG A 341 20.57 4.82 -1.48
N LYS A 342 20.21 3.79 -0.70
CA LYS A 342 19.65 2.53 -1.24
C LYS A 342 18.26 2.78 -1.84
N ALA A 343 17.41 3.52 -1.12
CA ALA A 343 16.07 3.88 -1.55
C ALA A 343 16.10 4.67 -2.87
N PHE A 344 17.00 5.66 -2.99
CA PHE A 344 17.17 6.40 -4.24
C PHE A 344 17.57 5.52 -5.42
N ARG A 345 18.52 4.59 -5.24
CA ARG A 345 18.93 3.68 -6.33
C ARG A 345 17.78 2.80 -6.79
N LEU A 346 17.00 2.27 -5.85
CA LEU A 346 15.83 1.46 -6.18
C LEU A 346 14.74 2.30 -6.85
N TYR A 347 14.41 3.47 -6.29
CA TYR A 347 13.45 4.41 -6.85
C TYR A 347 13.81 4.78 -8.30
N GLN A 348 15.06 5.18 -8.53
CA GLN A 348 15.57 5.51 -9.86
C GLN A 348 15.43 4.31 -10.80
N THR A 349 15.72 3.10 -10.35
CA THR A 349 15.61 1.89 -11.17
C THR A 349 14.16 1.64 -11.58
N ILE A 350 13.21 1.70 -10.65
CA ILE A 350 11.78 1.50 -10.89
C ILE A 350 11.26 2.52 -11.89
N VAL A 351 11.46 3.81 -11.60
CA VAL A 351 11.01 4.92 -12.45
C VAL A 351 11.63 4.82 -13.85
N THR A 352 12.95 4.63 -13.94
CA THR A 352 13.65 4.57 -15.24
C THR A 352 13.15 3.40 -16.09
N ARG A 353 12.91 2.24 -15.47
CA ARG A 353 12.37 1.06 -16.16
C ARG A 353 10.97 1.33 -16.71
N GLY A 354 10.13 2.07 -15.99
CA GLY A 354 8.78 2.46 -16.45
C GLY A 354 8.78 3.29 -17.75
N PHE A 355 9.87 3.98 -18.04
CA PHE A 355 10.07 4.80 -19.26
C PHE A 355 11.06 4.17 -20.25
N THR A 356 11.40 2.90 -20.10
CA THR A 356 12.32 2.18 -20.99
C THR A 356 11.55 1.22 -21.89
N GLY A 357 11.83 1.26 -23.19
CA GLY A 357 11.26 0.35 -24.19
C GLY A 357 12.23 0.05 -25.34
N SER A 358 11.72 -0.49 -26.44
CA SER A 358 12.54 -0.82 -27.63
C SER A 358 13.21 0.41 -28.28
N GLY A 359 12.62 1.61 -28.12
CA GLY A 359 13.18 2.88 -28.58
C GLY A 359 14.22 3.51 -27.65
N GLY A 360 14.59 2.84 -26.55
CA GLY A 360 15.47 3.37 -25.52
C GLY A 360 14.70 3.92 -24.31
N THR A 361 15.36 4.78 -23.53
CA THR A 361 14.83 5.36 -22.31
C THR A 361 14.59 6.86 -22.51
N GLN A 362 13.34 7.30 -22.35
CA GLN A 362 12.99 8.72 -22.46
C GLN A 362 12.20 9.18 -21.22
N LEU A 363 12.90 9.83 -20.30
CA LEU A 363 12.28 10.41 -19.11
C LEU A 363 11.63 11.77 -19.42
N PRO A 364 10.38 12.01 -18.98
CA PRO A 364 9.79 13.34 -18.90
C PRO A 364 10.64 14.30 -18.04
N ASP A 365 10.52 15.61 -18.29
CA ASP A 365 11.38 16.60 -17.62
C ASP A 365 11.04 16.78 -16.12
N ASP A 366 9.77 16.65 -15.75
CA ASP A 366 9.31 16.60 -14.37
C ASP A 366 9.88 15.38 -13.63
N VAL A 367 9.95 14.22 -14.28
CA VAL A 367 10.56 13.01 -13.73
C VAL A 367 12.07 13.19 -13.53
N LYS A 368 12.78 13.79 -14.51
CA LYS A 368 14.21 14.12 -14.36
C LYS A 368 14.46 15.08 -13.21
N LEU A 369 13.61 16.10 -13.07
CA LEU A 369 13.69 17.08 -11.99
C LEU A 369 13.52 16.41 -10.63
N ASN A 370 12.49 15.56 -10.48
CA ASN A 370 12.25 14.84 -9.23
C ASN A 370 13.42 13.89 -8.89
N LEU A 371 13.95 13.15 -9.87
CA LEU A 371 15.14 12.30 -9.66
C LEU A 371 16.37 13.11 -9.24
N SER A 372 16.55 14.31 -9.79
CA SER A 372 17.65 15.21 -9.39
C SER A 372 17.49 15.69 -7.94
N GLU A 373 16.29 16.12 -7.56
CA GLU A 373 15.97 16.55 -6.19
C GLU A 373 16.21 15.41 -5.19
N LEU A 374 15.60 14.24 -5.41
CA LEU A 374 15.74 13.09 -4.52
C LEU A 374 17.19 12.61 -4.41
N ARG A 375 17.98 12.74 -5.49
CA ARG A 375 19.41 12.45 -5.44
C ARG A 375 20.14 13.39 -4.49
N GLN A 376 19.85 14.69 -4.54
CA GLN A 376 20.46 15.68 -3.65
C GLN A 376 20.11 15.39 -2.18
N VAL A 377 18.85 15.01 -1.90
CA VAL A 377 18.44 14.63 -0.54
C VAL A 377 19.16 13.35 -0.07
N ALA A 378 19.27 12.34 -0.95
CA ALA A 378 19.88 11.05 -0.61
C ALA A 378 21.41 11.10 -0.43
N TYR A 379 22.11 11.92 -1.23
CA TYR A 379 23.58 11.98 -1.23
C TYR A 379 24.14 13.26 -0.60
N GLY A 380 23.30 14.24 -0.28
CA GLY A 380 23.69 15.60 0.04
C GLY A 380 23.95 16.43 -1.23
N THR A 381 24.10 17.75 -1.07
CA THR A 381 24.66 18.59 -2.13
C THR A 381 26.05 18.06 -2.46
N PRO A 382 26.37 17.74 -3.72
CA PRO A 382 27.74 17.39 -4.08
C PRO A 382 28.65 18.52 -3.60
N SER A 383 29.54 18.25 -2.65
CA SER A 383 30.61 19.18 -2.35
C SER A 383 31.38 19.34 -3.65
N ILE A 384 31.33 20.51 -4.28
CA ILE A 384 32.19 20.81 -5.42
C ILE A 384 33.61 20.87 -4.86
N HIS A 385 34.25 19.71 -4.75
CA HIS A 385 35.68 19.61 -4.49
C HIS A 385 36.36 19.94 -5.82
N GLY A 386 36.66 21.22 -6.01
CA GLY A 386 37.48 21.71 -7.11
C GLY A 386 36.85 22.83 -7.93
N GLN A 387 36.69 24.01 -7.33
CA GLN A 387 37.16 25.22 -8.00
C GLN A 387 38.40 25.67 -7.22
N LEU A 388 39.56 25.32 -7.79
CA LEU A 388 40.87 25.88 -7.44
C LEU A 388 40.98 27.29 -8.04
#